data_AF-A0A944K332-F1
#
_entry.id   AF-A0A944K332-F1
#
_cell.length_a   1.000
_cell.length_b   1.000
_cell.length_c   1.000
_cell.angle_alpha   90.00
_cell.angle_beta   90.00
_cell.angle_gamma   90.00
#
_symmetry.space_group_name_H-M   'P 1'
#
loop_
_entity.id
_entity.type
_entity.pdbx_description
1 polymer ?
#
loop_
_entity_poly.entity_id
_entity_poly.type
_entity_poly.pdbx_seq_one_letter_code
_entity_poly.pdbx_strand_id
1 'polypeptide(L)' 'MSCRKDVPSWVYEGARVLDVAKEVEAVVQFVGPWEDPASRKVIDSAVFLRPEGGGREWVVSDHQALRQADPR' A
#
# COMPACT_ATOMS: atom_id res chain seq x y z
N MET A 1 11.20 9.99 15.78
CA MET A 1 11.34 10.29 14.33
C MET A 1 10.03 9.91 13.65
N SER A 2 9.39 10.83 12.94
CA SER A 2 8.08 10.61 12.31
C SER A 2 8.27 10.50 10.79
N CYS A 3 8.40 9.28 10.28
CA CYS A 3 8.70 8.99 8.86
C CYS A 3 7.43 8.82 8.00
N ARG A 4 6.26 9.28 8.47
CA ARG A 4 4.94 9.03 7.85
C ARG A 4 4.45 10.21 7.00
N LYS A 5 5.34 11.05 6.46
CA LYS A 5 4.96 12.38 5.95
C LYS A 5 4.21 12.38 4.61
N ASP A 6 4.30 11.33 3.80
CA ASP A 6 3.77 11.38 2.42
C ASP A 6 2.56 10.47 2.17
N VAL A 7 2.22 9.57 3.10
CA VAL A 7 1.09 8.66 2.91
C VAL A 7 -0.23 9.38 3.27
N PRO A 8 -1.22 9.40 2.36
CA PRO A 8 -2.53 9.98 2.64
C PRO A 8 -3.21 9.35 3.85
N SER A 9 -3.99 10.14 4.60
CA SER A 9 -4.67 9.69 5.82
C SER A 9 -5.68 8.55 5.59
N TRP A 10 -6.17 8.38 4.36
CA TRP A 10 -7.07 7.29 3.97
C TRP A 10 -6.35 5.96 3.75
N VAL A 11 -5.02 5.95 3.64
CA VAL A 11 -4.19 4.73 3.55
C VAL A 11 -3.71 4.38 4.95
N TYR A 12 -4.47 3.53 5.63
CA TYR A 12 -4.16 3.03 6.97
C TYR A 12 -4.38 1.51 7.02
N GLU A 13 -3.81 0.85 8.02
CA GLU A 13 -4.02 -0.60 8.22
C GLU A 13 -5.51 -0.93 8.34
N GLY A 14 -5.99 -1.89 7.56
CA GLY A 14 -7.39 -2.26 7.42
C GLY A 14 -8.17 -1.45 6.37
N ALA A 15 -7.57 -0.42 5.76
CA ALA A 15 -8.22 0.32 4.67
C ALA A 15 -8.36 -0.56 3.42
N ARG A 16 -9.54 -0.51 2.79
CA ARG A 16 -9.78 -1.11 1.47
C ARG A 16 -9.31 -0.15 0.39
N VAL A 17 -8.47 -0.65 -0.49
CA VAL A 17 -7.86 0.12 -1.58
C VAL A 17 -7.99 -0.63 -2.90
N LEU A 18 -8.11 0.11 -3.98
CA LEU A 18 -8.03 -0.39 -5.34
C LEU A 18 -6.62 -0.10 -5.87
N ASP A 19 -5.88 -1.15 -6.22
CA ASP A 19 -4.64 -1.02 -6.98
C ASP A 19 -5.00 -0.86 -8.46
N VAL A 20 -4.83 0.36 -8.99
CA VAL A 20 -5.21 0.69 -10.38
C VAL A 20 -4.30 -0.02 -11.38
N ALA A 21 -3.05 -0.28 -11.02
CA ALA A 21 -2.10 -0.96 -11.93
C ALA A 21 -2.42 -2.45 -12.10
N LYS A 22 -3.07 -3.05 -11.09
CA LYS A 22 -3.48 -4.47 -11.11
C LYS A 22 -4.97 -4.66 -11.33
N GLU A 23 -5.77 -3.59 -11.27
CA GLU A 23 -7.23 -3.61 -11.31
C GLU A 23 -7.85 -4.56 -10.25
N VAL A 24 -7.24 -4.58 -9.06
CA VAL A 24 -7.62 -5.50 -7.96
C VAL A 24 -7.79 -4.74 -6.66
N GLU A 25 -8.85 -5.07 -5.92
CA GLU A 25 -9.10 -4.59 -4.57
C GLU A 25 -8.30 -5.41 -3.54
N ALA A 26 -7.79 -4.69 -2.53
CA ALA A 26 -7.01 -5.26 -1.45
C ALA A 26 -7.22 -4.49 -0.16
N VAL A 27 -6.80 -5.11 0.94
CA VAL A 27 -6.74 -4.49 2.26
C VAL A 27 -5.29 -4.17 2.58
N VAL A 28 -5.07 -2.96 3.08
CA VAL A 28 -3.77 -2.54 3.62
C VAL A 28 -3.50 -3.31 4.89
N GLN A 29 -2.44 -4.13 4.91
CA GLN A 29 -2.03 -4.85 6.11
C GLN A 29 -1.06 -4.02 6.96
N PHE A 30 -0.22 -3.22 6.32
CA PHE A 30 0.80 -2.43 7.01
C PHE A 30 1.33 -1.34 6.07
N VAL A 31 1.83 -0.25 6.67
CA VAL A 31 2.52 0.83 5.96
C VAL A 31 3.84 1.11 6.65
N GLY A 32 4.96 1.01 5.94
CA GLY A 32 6.27 1.26 6.52
C GLY A 32 7.44 0.98 5.57
N PRO A 33 8.67 0.94 6.11
CA PRO A 33 9.86 0.84 5.30
C PRO A 33 9.97 -0.49 4.59
N TRP A 34 10.28 -0.44 3.30
CA TRP A 34 10.55 -1.61 2.47
C TRP A 34 11.71 -1.31 1.53
N GLU A 35 12.63 -2.26 1.41
CA GLU A 35 13.71 -2.18 0.42
C GLU A 35 13.23 -2.87 -0.87
N ASP A 36 13.15 -2.10 -1.95
CA ASP A 36 12.82 -2.65 -3.25
C ASP A 36 13.97 -3.53 -3.75
N PRO A 37 13.77 -4.84 -3.95
CA PRO A 37 14.85 -5.76 -4.30
C PRO A 37 15.42 -5.49 -5.71
N ALA A 38 14.65 -4.84 -6.59
CA ALA A 38 15.09 -4.53 -7.95
C ALA A 38 16.04 -3.31 -8.00
N SER A 39 15.70 -2.25 -7.26
CA SER A 39 16.44 -0.99 -7.26
C SER A 39 17.34 -0.79 -6.03
N ARG A 40 17.21 -1.66 -5.01
CA ARG A 40 17.86 -1.55 -3.68
C ARG A 40 17.60 -0.23 -2.98
N LYS A 41 16.48 0.41 -3.28
CA LYS A 41 16.07 1.66 -2.64
C LYS A 41 15.16 1.35 -1.46
N VAL A 42 15.44 2.01 -0.34
CA VAL A 42 14.55 1.99 0.82
C VAL A 42 13.42 2.99 0.57
N ILE A 43 12.19 2.49 0.64
CA ILE A 43 10.96 3.26 0.56
C ILE A 43 10.35 3.23 1.96
N ASP A 44 10.48 4.33 2.71
CA ASP A 44 10.04 4.42 4.11
C ASP A 44 8.52 4.25 4.32
N SER A 45 7.75 4.38 3.25
CA SER A 45 6.28 4.50 3.25
C SER A 45 5.61 3.52 2.28
N ALA A 46 6.17 2.33 2.11
CA ALA A 46 5.60 1.31 1.25
C ALA A 46 4.33 0.71 1.86
N VAL A 47 3.36 0.37 1.01
CA VAL A 47 2.05 -0.13 1.40
C VAL A 47 1.98 -1.63 1.12
N PHE A 48 1.77 -2.43 2.16
CA PHE A 48 1.65 -3.88 2.06
C PHE A 48 0.19 -4.25 1.91
N LEU A 49 -0.15 -4.92 0.81
CA LEU A 49 -1.51 -5.22 0.41
C LEU A 49 -1.78 -6.72 0.43
N ARG A 50 -2.99 -7.07 0.86
CA ARG A 50 -3.52 -8.43 0.80
C ARG A 50 -4.88 -8.45 0.09
N PRO A 51 -5.08 -9.35 -0.87
CA PRO A 51 -6.37 -9.49 -1.53
C PRO A 51 -7.42 -10.07 -0.57
N GLU A 52 -8.67 -9.61 -0.67
CA GLU A 52 -9.75 -9.97 0.25
C GLU A 52 -10.11 -11.47 0.23
N GLY A 53 -10.03 -12.11 -0.93
CA GLY A 53 -10.33 -13.54 -1.10
C GLY A 53 -9.22 -14.48 -0.63
N GLY A 54 -8.13 -13.95 -0.05
CA GLY A 54 -6.89 -14.71 0.13
C GLY A 54 -6.17 -14.92 -1.20
N GLY A 55 -4.85 -14.80 -1.19
CA GLY A 55 -4.06 -14.81 -2.42
C GLY A 55 -2.66 -14.27 -2.19
N ARG A 56 -1.95 -14.00 -3.28
CA ARG A 56 -0.60 -13.47 -3.21
C ARG A 56 -0.64 -12.04 -2.71
N GLU A 57 0.11 -11.75 -1.66
CA GLU A 57 0.33 -10.40 -1.15
C GLU A 57 1.35 -9.66 -2.03
N TRP A 58 1.25 -8.34 -2.06
CA TRP A 58 2.23 -7.51 -2.77
C TRP A 58 2.46 -6.19 -2.06
N VAL A 59 3.58 -5.56 -2.41
CA VAL A 59 3.98 -4.26 -1.88
C VAL A 59 3.83 -3.22 -2.97
N VAL A 60 3.26 -2.09 -2.61
CA VAL A 60 3.14 -0.91 -3.46
C VAL A 60 4.09 0.15 -2.92
N SER A 61 5.09 0.49 -3.71
CA SER A 61 6.11 1.48 -3.39
C SER A 61 5.61 2.92 -3.47
N ASP A 62 4.55 3.16 -4.25
CA ASP A 62 3.97 4.48 -4.48
C ASP A 62 2.46 4.46 -4.22
N HIS A 63 2.02 5.16 -3.18
CA HIS A 63 0.61 5.18 -2.80
C HIS A 63 -0.29 5.91 -3.81
N GLN A 64 0.25 6.67 -4.77
CA GLN A 64 -0.56 7.36 -5.79
C GLN A 64 -1.11 6.37 -6.83
N ALA A 65 -0.51 5.18 -6.92
CA ALA A 65 -1.07 4.05 -7.67
C ALA A 65 -2.35 3.47 -7.02
N LEU A 66 -2.63 3.82 -5.77
CA LEU A 66 -3.79 3.36 -5.03
C LEU A 66 -4.95 4.35 -5.10
N ARG A 67 -6.15 3.81 -5.08
CA ARG A 67 -7.38 4.57 -4.89
C ARG A 67 -8.14 4.04 -3.69
N GLN A 68 -8.88 4.93 -3.05
CA GLN A 68 -9.81 4.54 -2.00
C GLN A 68 -10.94 3.73 -2.66
N ALA A 69 -11.08 2.46 -2.28
CA ALA A 69 -12.15 1.60 -2.79
C ALA A 69 -13.50 1.96 -2.17
N ASP A 70 -13.48 2.51 -0.95
CA ASP A 70 -14.67 2.83 -0.17
C ASP A 70 -14.59 4.28 0.36
N PRO A 71 -15.27 5.25 -0.28
CA PRO A 71 -15.37 6.60 0.27
C PRO A 71 -16.35 6.56 1.45
N ARG A 72 -15.79 6.50 2.66
CA ARG A 72 -16.55 6.74 3.90
C ARG A 72 -17.12 8.16 3.93
#